data_AF-A0A1B2I2A2-F1
#
_entry.id   AF-A0A1B2I2A2-F1
#
_cell.length_a   1.000
_cell.length_b   1.000
_cell.length_c   1.000
_cell.angle_alpha   90.00
_cell.angle_beta   90.00
_cell.angle_gamma   90.00
#
_symmetry.space_group_name_H-M   'P 1'
#
loop_
_entity.id
_entity.type
_entity.pdbx_description
1 polymer ?
#
loop_
_entity_poly.entity_id
_entity_poly.type
_entity_poly.pdbx_seq_one_letter_code
_entity_poly.pdbx_strand_id
1 'polypeptide(L)'
;MNIDIKNLEDQDMRQLVKSLELVSARIFDSVVRISQLAASNTPEMQQLFSQWVACLSDTIISSVEKEGALYPDELARNIGVTPATIISLALTLHREGRIKITEIKAEPASGDNTEICGCMK
;
A
#
# COMPACT_ATOMS: atom_id res chain seq x y z
N MET A 1 6.20 -0.39 -41.01
CA MET A 1 5.81 1.02 -40.83
C MET A 1 5.65 1.60 -42.22
N ASN A 2 4.41 1.84 -42.67
CA ASN A 2 4.13 2.31 -44.03
C ASN A 2 4.04 3.84 -43.98
N ILE A 3 5.15 4.52 -44.26
CA ILE A 3 5.25 5.98 -44.22
C ILE A 3 4.86 6.50 -45.61
N ASP A 4 3.82 7.33 -45.68
CA ASP A 4 3.41 7.97 -46.93
C ASP A 4 4.14 9.30 -47.07
N ILE A 5 5.12 9.34 -47.99
CA ILE A 5 6.07 10.44 -48.16
C ILE A 5 5.37 11.77 -48.49
N LYS A 6 4.12 11.73 -49.00
CA LYS A 6 3.37 12.93 -49.41
C LYS A 6 2.75 13.73 -48.25
N ASN A 7 2.65 13.17 -47.04
CA ASN A 7 1.99 13.80 -45.89
C ASN A 7 2.87 13.81 -44.63
N LEU A 8 4.20 13.76 -44.79
CA LEU A 8 5.17 13.63 -43.70
C LEU A 8 4.97 14.69 -42.60
N GLU A 9 4.76 15.95 -42.99
CA GLU A 9 4.60 17.06 -42.04
C GLU A 9 3.31 16.94 -41.20
N ASP A 10 2.20 16.51 -41.79
CA ASP A 10 0.93 16.33 -41.07
C ASP A 10 0.98 15.08 -40.15
N GLN A 11 1.74 14.06 -40.57
CA GLN A 11 1.95 12.83 -39.78
C GLN A 11 2.88 13.08 -38.58
N ASP A 12 3.95 13.86 -38.76
CA ASP A 12 4.84 14.29 -37.68
C ASP A 12 4.13 15.24 -36.71
N MET A 13 3.30 16.17 -37.20
CA MET A 13 2.55 17.09 -36.34
C MET A 13 1.53 16.33 -35.47
N ARG A 14 0.83 15.33 -36.02
CA ARG A 14 -0.09 14.47 -35.25
C ARG A 14 0.64 13.61 -34.23
N GLN A 15 1.83 13.10 -34.55
CA GLN A 15 2.64 12.36 -33.59
C GLN A 15 3.15 13.26 -32.46
N LEU A 16 3.59 14.48 -32.78
CA LEU A 16 3.97 15.49 -31.80
C LEU A 16 2.81 15.82 -30.85
N VAL A 17 1.62 16.12 -31.36
CA VAL A 17 0.42 16.38 -30.54
C VAL A 17 0.11 15.19 -29.63
N LYS A 18 0.13 13.97 -30.15
CA LYS A 18 -0.13 12.76 -29.37
C LYS A 18 0.92 12.50 -28.28
N SER A 19 2.19 12.80 -28.57
CA SER A 19 3.26 12.70 -27.57
C SER A 19 3.12 13.74 -26.47
N LEU A 20 2.74 14.97 -26.82
CA LEU A 20 2.46 16.04 -25.86
C LEU A 20 1.27 15.67 -24.96
N GLU A 21 0.19 15.13 -25.51
CA GLU A 21 -0.96 14.63 -24.74
C GLU A 21 -0.54 13.57 -23.71
N LEU A 22 0.27 12.58 -24.12
CA LEU A 22 0.74 11.51 -23.24
C LEU A 22 1.69 12.03 -22.15
N VAL A 23 2.58 12.96 -22.50
CA VAL A 23 3.50 13.59 -21.54
C VAL A 23 2.73 14.45 -20.54
N SER A 24 1.78 15.27 -21.01
CA SER A 24 0.91 16.08 -20.16
C SER A 24 0.08 15.21 -19.20
N ALA A 25 -0.47 14.10 -19.66
CA ALA A 25 -1.21 13.17 -18.81
C ALA A 25 -0.32 12.55 -17.72
N ARG A 26 0.92 12.16 -18.05
CA ARG A 26 1.88 11.62 -17.06
C ARG A 26 2.35 12.67 -16.06
N ILE A 27 2.57 13.91 -16.51
CA ILE A 27 2.92 15.01 -15.62
C ILE A 27 1.76 15.29 -14.66
N PHE A 28 0.52 15.32 -15.18
CA PHE A 28 -0.65 15.51 -14.34
C PHE A 28 -0.82 14.40 -13.30
N ASP A 29 -0.68 13.12 -13.69
CA ASP A 29 -0.70 11.98 -12.74
C ASP A 29 0.42 12.09 -11.69
N SER A 30 1.62 12.47 -12.11
CA SER A 30 2.76 12.65 -11.21
C SER A 30 2.52 13.78 -10.22
N VAL A 31 1.96 14.91 -10.66
CA VAL A 31 1.59 16.03 -9.78
C VAL A 31 0.51 15.61 -8.79
N VAL A 32 -0.53 14.88 -9.24
CA VAL A 32 -1.58 14.37 -8.35
C VAL A 32 -1.00 13.42 -7.29
N ARG A 33 -0.12 12.48 -7.67
CA ARG A 33 0.55 11.57 -6.73
C ARG A 33 1.45 12.32 -5.75
N ILE A 34 2.23 13.30 -6.23
CA ILE A 34 3.07 14.14 -5.37
C ILE A 34 2.21 14.94 -4.40
N SER A 35 1.08 15.51 -4.85
CA SER A 35 0.15 16.23 -4.00
C SER A 35 -0.51 15.32 -2.97
N GLN A 36 -0.87 14.08 -3.32
CA GLN A 36 -1.40 13.09 -2.37
C GLN A 36 -0.36 12.69 -1.32
N LEU A 37 0.88 12.43 -1.74
CA LEU A 37 1.99 12.13 -0.84
C LEU A 37 2.32 13.33 0.07
N ALA A 38 2.35 14.54 -0.48
CA ALA A 38 2.56 15.76 0.29
C ALA A 38 1.41 16.02 1.28
N ALA A 39 0.17 15.79 0.86
CA ALA A 39 -1.01 15.90 1.73
C ALA A 39 -1.00 14.86 2.86
N SER A 40 -0.46 13.66 2.63
CA SER A 40 -0.28 12.65 3.68
C SER A 40 0.84 12.98 4.69
N ASN A 41 1.67 13.98 4.39
CA ASN A 41 2.77 14.43 5.24
C ASN A 41 2.44 15.68 6.08
N THR A 42 1.18 16.14 6.11
CA THR A 42 0.82 17.20 7.04
C THR A 42 0.89 16.68 8.50
N PRO A 43 1.23 17.53 9.48
CA PRO A 43 1.25 17.14 10.89
C PRO A 43 -0.06 16.50 11.37
N GLU A 44 -1.19 16.99 10.88
CA GLU A 44 -2.53 16.48 11.22
C GLU A 44 -2.72 15.05 10.69
N MET A 45 -2.31 14.78 9.46
CA MET A 45 -2.38 13.43 8.89
C MET A 45 -1.45 12.45 9.61
N GLN A 46 -0.26 12.91 9.98
CA GLN A 46 0.67 12.12 10.79
C GLN A 46 0.09 11.81 12.18
N GLN A 47 -0.58 12.78 12.81
CA GLN A 47 -1.25 12.58 14.09
C GLN A 47 -2.40 11.58 13.98
N LEU A 48 -3.26 11.70 12.96
CA LEU A 48 -4.36 10.76 12.71
C LEU A 48 -3.84 9.35 12.43
N PHE A 49 -2.77 9.23 11.64
CA PHE A 49 -2.13 7.95 11.38
C PHE A 49 -1.58 7.32 12.67
N SER A 50 -0.90 8.11 13.51
CA SER A 50 -0.39 7.65 14.80
C SER A 50 -1.51 7.19 15.74
N GLN A 51 -2.62 7.94 15.80
CA GLN A 51 -3.81 7.54 16.57
C GLN A 51 -4.42 6.25 16.04
N TRP A 52 -4.53 6.11 14.71
CA TRP A 52 -5.02 4.89 14.08
C TRP A 52 -4.13 3.68 14.42
N VAL A 53 -2.80 3.83 14.33
CA VAL A 53 -1.84 2.79 14.74
C VAL A 53 -1.99 2.45 16.22
N ALA A 54 -2.21 3.44 17.10
CA ALA A 54 -2.44 3.20 18.52
C ALA A 54 -3.73 2.39 18.76
N CYS A 55 -4.85 2.73 18.10
CA CYS A 55 -6.09 1.96 18.20
C CYS A 55 -5.92 0.50 17.75
N LEU A 56 -5.20 0.28 16.64
CA LEU A 56 -4.88 -1.07 16.17
C LEU A 56 -4.02 -1.84 17.19
N SER A 57 -3.02 -1.16 17.76
CA SER A 57 -2.13 -1.72 18.75
C SER A 57 -2.87 -2.18 20.00
N ASP A 58 -3.79 -1.36 20.50
CA ASP A 58 -4.59 -1.70 21.68
C ASP A 58 -5.53 -2.87 21.40
N THR A 59 -6.03 -2.99 20.17
CA THR A 59 -6.83 -4.14 19.74
C THR A 59 -6.00 -5.44 19.73
N ILE A 60 -4.76 -5.37 19.22
CA ILE A 60 -3.82 -6.52 19.22
C ILE A 60 -3.50 -6.94 20.66
N ILE A 61 -3.18 -5.99 21.54
CA ILE A 61 -2.89 -6.28 22.95
C ILE A 61 -4.10 -6.93 23.62
N SER A 62 -5.29 -6.37 23.43
CA SER A 62 -6.53 -6.93 23.99
C SER A 62 -6.78 -8.37 23.51
N SER A 63 -6.48 -8.67 22.24
CA SER A 63 -6.57 -10.03 21.68
C SER A 63 -5.61 -10.98 22.38
N VAL A 64 -4.35 -10.57 22.57
CA VAL A 64 -3.33 -11.38 23.24
C VAL A 64 -3.69 -11.63 24.70
N GLU A 65 -4.18 -10.61 25.41
CA GLU A 65 -4.61 -10.74 26.81
C GLU A 65 -5.80 -11.71 26.98
N LYS A 66 -6.75 -11.68 26.03
CA LYS A 66 -7.97 -12.49 26.10
C LYS A 66 -7.76 -13.93 25.66
N GLU A 67 -7.00 -14.15 24.59
CA GLU A 67 -6.90 -15.45 23.91
C GLU A 67 -5.56 -16.14 24.15
N GLY A 68 -4.55 -15.41 24.66
CA GLY A 68 -3.19 -15.91 24.84
C GLY A 68 -2.43 -16.14 23.53
N ALA A 69 -3.05 -15.83 22.38
CA ALA A 69 -2.51 -16.01 21.05
C ALA A 69 -2.99 -14.89 20.12
N LEU A 70 -2.30 -14.74 18.99
CA LEU A 70 -2.67 -13.82 17.94
C LEU A 70 -2.92 -14.61 16.65
N TYR A 71 -4.10 -14.45 16.07
CA TYR A 71 -4.49 -15.07 14.79
C TYR A 71 -4.60 -14.00 13.70
N PRO A 72 -3.56 -13.76 12.89
CA PRO A 72 -3.49 -12.61 11.98
C PRO A 72 -4.64 -12.53 10.99
N ASP A 73 -5.08 -13.65 10.40
CA ASP A 73 -6.15 -13.65 9.40
C ASP A 73 -7.52 -13.29 10.00
N GLU A 74 -7.83 -13.80 11.18
CA GLU A 74 -9.08 -13.51 11.87
C GLU A 74 -9.13 -12.04 12.30
N LEU A 75 -8.04 -11.57 12.91
CA LEU A 75 -7.95 -10.19 13.38
C LEU A 75 -7.95 -9.18 12.21
N ALA A 76 -7.25 -9.51 11.12
CA ALA A 76 -7.24 -8.71 9.90
C ALA A 76 -8.65 -8.54 9.31
N ARG A 77 -9.43 -9.63 9.22
CA ARG A 77 -10.83 -9.58 8.75
C ARG A 77 -11.73 -8.73 9.64
N ASN A 78 -11.58 -8.83 10.96
CA ASN A 78 -12.41 -8.09 11.90
C ASN A 78 -12.15 -6.58 11.87
N ILE A 79 -10.91 -6.19 11.62
CA ILE A 79 -10.47 -4.78 11.66
C ILE A 79 -10.48 -4.12 10.28
N GLY A 80 -10.40 -4.90 9.20
CA GLY A 80 -10.34 -4.40 7.82
C GLY A 80 -8.93 -4.00 7.38
N VAL A 81 -7.92 -4.77 7.78
CA VAL A 81 -6.51 -4.61 7.35
C VAL A 81 -5.99 -5.92 6.75
N THR A 82 -4.73 -5.96 6.29
CA THR A 82 -4.12 -7.21 5.82
C THR A 82 -3.49 -7.98 6.99
N PRO A 83 -3.35 -9.32 6.88
CA PRO A 83 -2.64 -10.12 7.89
C PRO A 83 -1.21 -9.63 8.13
N ALA A 84 -0.54 -9.16 7.08
CA ALA A 84 0.82 -8.61 7.18
C ALA A 84 0.88 -7.31 8.02
N THR A 85 -0.16 -6.48 7.98
CA THR A 85 -0.27 -5.31 8.88
C THR A 85 -0.31 -5.77 10.33
N ILE A 86 -1.10 -6.80 10.66
CA ILE A 86 -1.19 -7.35 12.02
C ILE A 86 0.17 -7.90 12.48
N ILE A 87 0.84 -8.68 11.64
CA ILE A 87 2.16 -9.26 11.96
C ILE A 87 3.21 -8.15 12.17
N SER A 88 3.22 -7.13 11.30
CA SER A 88 4.14 -5.99 11.43
C SER A 88 3.93 -5.21 12.72
N LEU A 89 2.67 -4.95 13.09
CA LEU A 89 2.33 -4.27 14.34
C LEU A 89 2.69 -5.12 15.56
N ALA A 90 2.43 -6.44 15.52
CA ALA A 90 2.83 -7.35 16.59
C ALA A 90 4.36 -7.33 16.81
N LEU A 91 5.16 -7.30 15.74
CA LEU A 91 6.61 -7.16 15.83
C LEU A 91 7.02 -5.82 16.46
N THR A 92 6.36 -4.72 16.10
CA THR A 92 6.61 -3.40 16.70
C THR A 92 6.30 -3.41 18.20
N LEU A 93 5.14 -3.91 18.59
CA LEU A 93 4.73 -4.02 19.99
C LEU A 93 5.68 -4.92 20.80
N HIS A 94 6.22 -5.96 20.16
CA HIS A 94 7.22 -6.80 20.79
C HIS A 94 8.53 -6.04 21.07
N ARG A 95 9.00 -5.25 20.10
CA ARG A 95 10.20 -4.40 20.26
C ARG A 95 10.02 -3.33 21.33
N GLU A 96 8.81 -2.82 21.49
CA GLU A 96 8.43 -1.87 22.56
C GLU A 96 8.26 -2.54 23.93
N GLY A 97 8.30 -3.88 24.00
CA GLY A 97 8.09 -4.63 25.24
C GLY A 97 6.63 -4.68 25.70
N ARG A 98 5.67 -4.25 24.86
CA ARG A 98 4.23 -4.26 25.16
C ARG A 98 3.64 -5.66 25.03
N ILE A 99 4.21 -6.50 24.16
CA ILE A 99 3.88 -7.93 24.06
C ILE A 99 5.17 -8.77 23.97
N LYS A 100 5.07 -10.08 24.20
CA LYS A 100 6.17 -11.01 24.01
C LYS A 100 5.80 -12.07 22.98
N ILE A 101 6.50 -12.10 21.85
CA ILE A 101 6.38 -13.20 20.89
C ILE A 101 7.20 -14.38 21.43
N THR A 102 6.53 -15.48 21.74
CA THR A 102 7.15 -16.70 22.29
C THR A 102 7.26 -17.82 21.27
N GLU A 103 6.35 -17.86 20.30
CA GLU A 103 6.26 -18.87 19.25
C GLU A 103 5.75 -18.21 17.96
N ILE A 104 6.21 -18.71 16.81
CA ILE A 104 5.68 -18.36 15.48
C ILE A 104 5.28 -19.66 14.80
N LYS A 105 4.00 -19.78 14.42
CA LYS A 105 3.47 -20.90 13.64
C LYS A 105 3.26 -20.46 12.19
N ALA A 106 3.58 -21.36 11.27
CA ALA A 106 3.45 -21.11 9.83
C ALA A 106 3.07 -22.40 9.10
N GLU A 107 2.44 -22.26 7.95
CA GLU A 107 2.04 -23.35 7.05
C GLU A 107 2.56 -23.11 5.63
N PRO A 108 2.77 -24.18 4.82
CA PRO A 108 3.16 -24.03 3.42
C PRO A 108 2.10 -23.25 2.61
N ALA A 109 2.54 -22.28 1.82
CA ALA A 109 1.67 -21.46 0.96
C ALA A 109 1.85 -21.80 -0.54
N SER A 110 0.90 -21.37 -1.37
CA SER A 110 0.88 -21.63 -2.83
C SER A 110 2.01 -20.94 -3.62
N GLY A 111 2.81 -20.08 -2.97
CA GLY A 111 3.87 -19.29 -3.61
C GLY A 111 3.38 -17.98 -4.26
N ASP A 112 2.09 -17.69 -4.19
CA ASP A 112 1.53 -16.42 -4.66
C ASP A 112 1.77 -15.29 -3.66
N ASN A 113 2.25 -14.14 -4.15
CA ASN A 113 2.23 -12.91 -3.35
C ASN A 113 0.80 -12.35 -3.31
N THR A 114 0.15 -12.48 -2.15
CA THR A 114 -1.23 -11.99 -1.89
C THR A 114 -1.29 -10.48 -1.64
N GLU A 115 -0.16 -9.80 -1.51
CA GLU A 115 -0.08 -8.35 -1.31
C GLU A 115 -0.01 -7.56 -2.63
N ILE A 116 0.33 -8.23 -3.73
CA ILE A 116 0.34 -7.62 -5.06
C ILE A 116 -1.06 -7.73 -5.66
N CYS A 117 -1.66 -6.59 -6.01
CA CYS A 117 -2.89 -6.56 -6.79
C CYS A 117 -2.75 -7.45 -8.02
N GLY A 118 -3.74 -8.30 -8.31
CA GLY A 118 -3.73 -9.13 -9.52
C GLY A 118 -3.61 -8.33 -10.82
N CYS A 119 -3.91 -7.02 -10.77
CA CYS A 119 -3.70 -6.07 -11.86
C CYS A 119 -2.22 -5.71 -12.14
N MET A 120 -1.30 -6.06 -11.24
CA MET A 120 0.14 -5.83 -11.33
C MET A 120 0.94 -7.14 -11.50
N LYS A 121 0.26 -8.27 -11.71
CA LYS A 121 0.87 -9.53 -12.13
C LYS A 121 0.98 -9.60 -13.65
#